data_AF-A0A075IFK4-F1
#
_entry.id   AF-A0A075IFK4-F1
#
_cell.length_a   1.000
_cell.length_b   1.000
_cell.length_c   1.000
_cell.angle_alpha   90.00
_cell.angle_beta   90.00
_cell.angle_gamma   90.00
#
_symmetry.space_group_name_H-M   'P 1'
#
loop_
_entity.id
_entity.type
_entity.pdbx_description
1 polymer ?
#
loop_
_entity_poly.entity_id
_entity_poly.type
_entity_poly.pdbx_seq_one_letter_code
_entity_poly.pdbx_strand_id
1 'polypeptide(L)'
;MPIWVNYFLEDKIPEHIIIENPSTMTKKDVISVTSHQFAIEYTYDDFPNDFIYEFSAEYSDSPLLQISVIRPDQNKMLLLSTSLPYSDEKITHHQRIFSTDDSIRKNAQIESAKMKLFRESTSSEDLVFADKYGHVLKGNYLFLVNLYGIENHAKIIDSKLILGGKAFGIMGTDELRRDLIVGLLWGTPLALLIGISVAIGSVVVGLIYGVYSGFKGKKLMKL
;
A
#
# COMPACT_ATOMS: atom_id res chain seq x y z
N MET A 1 -8.07 -5.74 6.72
CA MET A 1 -8.26 -5.51 8.18
C MET A 1 -7.91 -4.06 8.52
N PRO A 2 -8.43 -3.49 9.62
CA PRO A 2 -7.93 -2.22 10.14
C PRO A 2 -6.52 -2.33 10.73
N ILE A 3 -5.73 -1.24 10.68
CA ILE A 3 -4.35 -1.19 11.22
C ILE A 3 -4.31 -1.45 12.72
N TRP A 4 -5.27 -0.92 13.49
CA TRP A 4 -5.26 -1.06 14.95
C TRP A 4 -5.42 -2.51 15.44
N VAL A 5 -5.81 -3.45 14.56
CA VAL A 5 -5.87 -4.88 14.92
C VAL A 5 -4.49 -5.39 15.34
N ASN A 6 -3.40 -4.82 14.80
CA ASN A 6 -2.03 -5.16 15.19
C ASN A 6 -1.70 -4.88 16.66
N TYR A 7 -2.49 -4.09 17.39
CA TYR A 7 -2.31 -3.89 18.84
C TYR A 7 -2.79 -5.07 19.69
N PHE A 8 -3.63 -5.94 19.13
CA PHE A 8 -4.26 -7.04 19.84
C PHE A 8 -3.78 -8.42 19.37
N LEU A 9 -3.10 -8.48 18.22
CA LEU A 9 -2.52 -9.71 17.69
C LEU A 9 -1.13 -9.95 18.29
N GLU A 10 -0.85 -11.22 18.58
CA GLU A 10 0.50 -11.69 18.93
C GLU A 10 1.41 -11.65 17.69
N ASP A 11 0.89 -12.13 16.55
CA ASP A 11 1.54 -12.07 15.24
C ASP A 11 1.07 -10.85 14.45
N LYS A 12 1.98 -9.92 14.14
CA LYS A 12 1.62 -8.67 13.44
C LYS A 12 1.43 -8.91 11.95
N ILE A 13 0.29 -8.50 11.43
CA ILE A 13 0.01 -8.55 9.99
C ILE A 13 0.58 -7.31 9.28
N PRO A 14 1.05 -7.43 8.03
CA PRO A 14 1.63 -6.33 7.30
C PRO A 14 0.61 -5.25 7.01
N GLU A 15 0.98 -4.01 7.30
CA GLU A 15 0.20 -2.83 6.98
C GLU A 15 0.50 -2.34 5.56
N HIS A 16 -0.48 -1.69 4.95
CA HIS A 16 -0.32 -1.09 3.65
C HIS A 16 0.48 0.21 3.80
N ILE A 17 1.65 0.25 3.18
CA ILE A 17 2.59 1.37 3.30
C ILE A 17 2.77 1.98 1.92
N ILE A 18 2.63 3.30 1.84
CA ILE A 18 2.92 4.09 0.63
C ILE A 18 4.07 5.00 0.98
N ILE A 19 5.19 4.84 0.28
CA ILE A 19 6.37 5.68 0.44
C ILE A 19 6.48 6.59 -0.76
N GLU A 20 6.24 7.87 -0.50
CA GLU A 20 6.38 8.97 -1.43
C GLU A 20 7.68 9.71 -1.11
N ASN A 21 8.26 10.42 -2.08
CA ASN A 21 9.50 11.20 -1.93
C ASN A 21 10.74 10.36 -1.55
N PRO A 22 11.26 9.54 -2.46
CA PRO A 22 12.49 8.77 -2.21
C PRO A 22 13.69 9.69 -1.95
N SER A 23 14.68 9.14 -1.25
CA SER A 23 16.00 9.77 -1.23
C SER A 23 16.61 9.67 -2.63
N THR A 24 16.95 10.82 -3.21
CA THR A 24 17.45 10.90 -4.59
C THR A 24 18.95 11.10 -4.60
N MET A 25 19.64 10.33 -5.45
CA MET A 25 21.08 10.47 -5.67
C MET A 25 21.33 10.46 -7.18
N THR A 26 21.82 11.58 -7.71
CA THR A 26 22.14 11.69 -9.14
C THR A 26 23.65 11.71 -9.32
N LYS A 27 24.18 10.77 -10.10
CA LYS A 27 25.57 10.82 -10.57
C LYS A 27 25.57 11.28 -12.02
N LYS A 28 26.20 12.43 -12.28
CA LYS A 28 26.35 13.00 -13.63
C LYS A 28 27.73 12.62 -14.18
N ASP A 29 27.72 11.78 -15.20
CA ASP A 29 28.89 11.34 -15.98
C ASP A 29 28.42 11.11 -17.43
N VAL A 30 29.25 10.52 -18.32
CA VAL A 30 28.84 10.16 -19.70
C VAL A 30 27.55 9.31 -19.71
N ILE A 31 27.41 8.43 -18.71
CA ILE A 31 26.14 7.77 -18.37
C ILE A 31 25.61 8.43 -17.10
N SER A 32 24.49 9.13 -17.22
CA SER A 32 23.78 9.69 -16.08
C SER A 32 23.00 8.59 -15.35
N VAL A 33 23.11 8.57 -14.02
CA VAL A 33 22.34 7.66 -13.17
C VAL A 33 21.52 8.46 -12.19
N THR A 34 20.20 8.35 -12.29
CA THR A 34 19.27 8.85 -11.27
C THR A 34 18.85 7.68 -10.39
N SER A 35 19.23 7.71 -9.12
CA SER A 35 18.94 6.67 -8.13
C SER A 35 17.89 7.17 -7.14
N HIS A 36 16.77 6.47 -7.04
CA HIS A 36 15.73 6.68 -6.03
C HIS A 36 15.80 5.53 -5.01
N GLN A 37 15.86 5.89 -3.73
CA GLN A 37 16.00 4.94 -2.63
C GLN A 37 14.79 5.01 -1.69
N PHE A 38 14.20 3.84 -1.41
CA PHE A 38 13.09 3.68 -0.48
C PHE A 38 13.51 2.74 0.65
N ALA A 39 13.60 3.27 1.85
CA ALA A 39 13.89 2.49 3.05
C ALA A 39 12.59 2.04 3.71
N ILE A 40 12.50 0.74 4.02
CA ILE A 40 11.35 0.14 4.69
C ILE A 40 11.87 -0.60 5.92
N GLU A 41 11.34 -0.27 7.09
CA GLU A 41 11.53 -1.07 8.31
C GLU A 41 10.40 -2.10 8.40
N TYR A 42 10.71 -3.37 8.11
CA TYR A 42 9.73 -4.45 8.06
C TYR A 42 9.73 -5.24 9.38
N THR A 43 8.70 -5.02 10.20
CA THR A 43 8.60 -5.61 11.56
C THR A 43 7.49 -6.66 11.73
N TYR A 44 6.79 -6.97 10.64
CA TYR A 44 5.62 -7.85 10.61
C TYR A 44 6.00 -9.35 10.59
N ASP A 45 5.07 -10.19 11.02
CA ASP A 45 5.24 -11.65 11.16
C ASP A 45 4.74 -12.44 9.94
N ASP A 46 4.10 -11.76 8.99
CA ASP A 46 3.46 -12.35 7.82
C ASP A 46 3.88 -11.59 6.55
N PHE A 47 3.90 -12.28 5.39
CA PHE A 47 4.38 -11.73 4.12
C PHE A 47 3.49 -10.62 3.57
N PRO A 48 4.05 -9.61 2.88
CA PRO A 48 3.25 -8.61 2.21
C PRO A 48 2.45 -9.26 1.07
N ASN A 49 1.29 -8.70 0.74
CA ASN A 49 0.44 -9.21 -0.33
C ASN A 49 1.04 -8.95 -1.72
N ASP A 50 1.61 -7.77 -1.91
CA ASP A 50 2.24 -7.32 -3.15
C ASP A 50 3.23 -6.18 -2.86
N PHE A 51 4.03 -5.82 -3.85
CA PHE A 51 4.70 -4.53 -3.88
C PHE A 51 4.56 -3.93 -5.28
N ILE A 52 4.37 -2.62 -5.34
CA ILE A 52 4.11 -1.90 -6.58
C ILE A 52 5.04 -0.69 -6.62
N TYR A 53 5.76 -0.56 -7.73
CA TYR A 53 6.53 0.63 -8.02
C TYR A 53 5.81 1.44 -9.10
N GLU A 54 5.46 2.68 -8.78
CA GLU A 54 4.86 3.62 -9.73
C GLU A 54 5.80 4.80 -9.92
N PHE A 55 6.02 5.19 -11.17
CA PHE A 55 6.92 6.28 -11.49
C PHE A 55 6.49 7.07 -12.72
N SER A 56 6.97 8.30 -12.76
CA SER A 56 6.91 9.21 -13.89
C SER A 56 8.35 9.56 -14.25
N ALA A 57 8.79 9.21 -15.46
CA ALA A 57 10.13 9.50 -15.94
C ALA A 57 10.07 10.40 -17.17
N GLU A 58 10.96 11.39 -17.21
CA GLU A 58 11.20 12.23 -18.36
C GLU A 58 12.45 11.74 -19.06
N TYR A 59 12.37 11.38 -20.35
CA TYR A 59 13.53 10.88 -21.09
C TYR A 59 13.43 11.05 -22.61
N SER A 60 14.58 10.93 -23.27
CA SER A 60 14.73 10.61 -24.70
C SER A 60 15.45 9.26 -24.84
N ASP A 61 15.47 8.70 -26.04
CA ASP A 61 16.06 7.41 -26.38
C ASP A 61 15.42 6.24 -25.61
N SER A 62 16.19 5.21 -25.28
CA SER A 62 15.76 4.05 -24.50
C SER A 62 16.60 3.90 -23.22
N PRO A 63 16.31 4.67 -22.16
CA PRO A 63 17.03 4.53 -20.90
C PRO A 63 16.73 3.17 -20.25
N LEU A 64 17.69 2.67 -19.48
CA LEU A 64 17.57 1.41 -18.76
C LEU A 64 17.04 1.69 -17.35
N LEU A 65 15.90 1.09 -17.01
CA LEU A 65 15.34 1.08 -15.66
C LEU A 65 15.77 -0.21 -14.94
N GLN A 66 16.38 -0.05 -13.78
CA GLN A 66 16.79 -1.14 -12.92
C GLN A 66 16.19 -0.99 -11.52
N ILE A 67 15.53 -2.04 -11.03
CA ILE A 67 14.98 -2.10 -9.66
C ILE A 67 15.71 -3.21 -8.92
N SER A 68 16.32 -2.87 -7.80
CA SER A 68 16.98 -3.83 -6.89
C SER A 68 16.45 -3.65 -5.48
N VAL A 69 16.54 -4.69 -4.67
CA VAL A 69 16.28 -4.61 -3.23
C VAL A 69 17.50 -5.14 -2.48
N ILE A 70 17.93 -4.40 -1.45
CA ILE A 70 18.88 -4.87 -0.46
C ILE A 70 18.05 -5.34 0.73
N ARG A 71 18.18 -6.61 1.05
CA ARG A 71 17.49 -7.28 2.15
C ARG A 71 18.23 -7.05 3.49
N PRO A 72 17.58 -7.33 4.64
CA PRO A 72 18.21 -7.24 5.96
C PRO A 72 19.45 -8.12 6.13
N ASP A 73 19.55 -9.22 5.37
CA ASP A 73 20.70 -10.12 5.32
C ASP A 73 21.85 -9.60 4.43
N GLN A 74 21.80 -8.33 4.01
CA GLN A 74 22.76 -7.64 3.14
C GLN A 74 22.86 -8.20 1.71
N ASN A 75 22.01 -9.16 1.36
CA ASN A 75 21.94 -9.68 0.00
C ASN A 75 21.19 -8.70 -0.91
N LYS A 76 21.80 -8.37 -2.04
CA LYS A 76 21.18 -7.56 -3.09
C LYS A 76 20.50 -8.46 -4.12
N MET A 77 19.20 -8.27 -4.32
CA MET A 77 18.43 -8.95 -5.37
C MET A 77 18.09 -7.95 -6.47
N LEU A 78 18.40 -8.30 -7.71
CA LEU A 78 17.91 -7.60 -8.89
C LEU A 78 16.48 -8.06 -9.20
N LEU A 79 15.50 -7.17 -9.04
CA LEU A 79 14.09 -7.50 -9.28
C LEU A 79 13.69 -7.21 -10.73
N LEU A 80 14.14 -6.10 -11.29
CA LEU A 80 13.82 -5.73 -12.66
C LEU A 80 15.01 -5.08 -13.36
N SER A 81 15.16 -5.38 -14.64
CA SER A 81 16.06 -4.68 -15.55
C SER A 81 15.38 -4.63 -16.90
N THR A 82 14.89 -3.46 -17.31
CA THR A 82 14.17 -3.28 -18.58
C THR A 82 14.47 -1.91 -19.17
N SER A 83 14.56 -1.84 -20.49
CA SER A 83 14.62 -0.55 -21.18
C SER A 83 13.23 0.07 -21.25
N LEU A 84 13.15 1.39 -21.09
CA LEU A 84 11.92 2.13 -21.36
C LEU A 84 11.71 2.25 -22.88
N PRO A 85 10.45 2.42 -23.35
CA PRO A 85 10.13 2.55 -24.77
C PRO A 85 10.96 3.65 -25.45
N TYR A 86 11.51 3.37 -26.63
CA TYR A 86 12.30 4.35 -27.39
C TYR A 86 11.49 5.60 -27.75
N SER A 87 12.11 6.77 -27.63
CA SER A 87 11.55 8.02 -28.14
C SER A 87 12.64 8.94 -28.68
N ASP A 88 12.45 9.48 -29.89
CA ASP A 88 13.35 10.48 -30.47
C ASP A 88 13.24 11.85 -29.78
N GLU A 89 12.08 12.15 -29.19
CA GLU A 89 11.80 13.41 -28.51
C GLU A 89 11.76 13.21 -26.99
N LYS A 90 11.86 14.31 -26.25
CA LYS A 90 11.75 14.29 -24.80
C LYS A 90 10.29 14.05 -24.40
N ILE A 91 10.00 12.88 -23.82
CA ILE A 91 8.66 12.50 -23.39
C ILE A 91 8.58 12.32 -21.87
N THR A 92 7.37 12.43 -21.33
CA THR A 92 7.06 11.98 -19.98
C THR A 92 6.29 10.66 -20.06
N HIS A 93 6.87 9.61 -19.48
CA HIS A 93 6.29 8.28 -19.44
C HIS A 93 5.84 7.94 -18.02
N HIS A 94 4.65 7.38 -17.91
CA HIS A 94 4.06 6.95 -16.65
C HIS A 94 3.87 5.44 -16.68
N GLN A 95 4.35 4.74 -15.64
CA GLN A 95 4.21 3.30 -15.57
C GLN A 95 4.08 2.81 -14.12
N ARG A 96 3.30 1.73 -13.97
CA ARG A 96 3.22 0.92 -12.77
C ARG A 96 3.83 -0.45 -13.04
N ILE A 97 4.64 -0.91 -12.10
CA ILE A 97 5.29 -2.22 -12.12
C ILE A 97 4.82 -2.98 -10.89
N PHE A 98 4.28 -4.17 -11.11
CA PHE A 98 3.74 -5.02 -10.04
C PHE A 98 4.70 -6.15 -9.73
N SER A 99 4.77 -6.55 -8.46
CA SER A 99 5.52 -7.72 -8.00
C SER A 99 5.09 -9.03 -8.68
N THR A 100 3.84 -9.09 -9.14
CA THR A 100 3.26 -10.22 -9.89
C THR A 100 3.64 -10.25 -11.37
N ASP A 101 4.27 -9.20 -11.89
CA ASP A 101 4.73 -9.15 -13.28
C ASP A 101 5.73 -10.28 -13.56
N ASP A 102 5.58 -10.92 -14.73
CA ASP A 102 6.41 -12.07 -15.12
C ASP A 102 7.91 -11.78 -15.09
N SER A 103 8.31 -10.55 -15.42
CA SER A 103 9.71 -10.10 -15.39
C SER A 103 10.27 -10.08 -13.97
N ILE A 104 9.51 -9.55 -13.02
CA ILE A 104 9.89 -9.55 -11.59
C ILE A 104 9.90 -10.96 -11.06
N ARG A 105 8.85 -11.76 -11.32
CA ARG A 105 8.76 -13.13 -10.83
C ARG A 105 9.96 -13.97 -11.28
N LYS A 106 10.32 -13.90 -12.57
CA LYS A 106 11.47 -14.63 -13.12
C LYS A 106 12.78 -14.19 -12.47
N ASN A 107 13.02 -12.89 -12.35
CA ASN A 107 14.26 -12.39 -11.74
C ASN A 107 14.35 -12.72 -10.25
N ALA A 108 13.25 -12.57 -9.49
CA ALA A 108 13.19 -12.95 -8.08
C ALA A 108 13.51 -14.44 -7.87
N GLN A 109 12.99 -15.32 -8.75
CA GLN A 109 13.32 -16.75 -8.73
C GLN A 109 14.80 -17.01 -9.01
N ILE A 110 15.38 -16.34 -10.02
CA ILE A 110 16.80 -16.47 -10.37
C ILE A 110 17.69 -16.00 -9.22
N GLU A 111 17.42 -14.82 -8.65
CA GLU A 111 18.20 -14.27 -7.55
C GLU A 111 18.05 -15.10 -6.27
N SER A 112 16.84 -15.56 -5.96
CA SER A 112 16.60 -16.46 -4.82
C SER A 112 17.32 -17.81 -4.98
N ALA A 113 17.36 -18.37 -6.20
CA ALA A 113 18.09 -19.60 -6.49
C ALA A 113 19.60 -19.45 -6.28
N LYS A 114 20.20 -18.31 -6.70
CA LYS A 114 21.61 -18.00 -6.43
C LYS A 114 21.92 -17.97 -4.94
N MET A 115 20.96 -17.54 -4.12
CA MET A 115 21.08 -17.46 -2.66
C MET A 115 20.72 -18.77 -1.94
N LYS A 116 20.36 -19.84 -2.68
CA LYS A 116 19.86 -21.12 -2.13
C LYS A 116 18.60 -20.94 -1.27
N LEU A 117 17.81 -19.91 -1.56
CA LEU A 117 16.54 -19.59 -0.89
C LEU A 117 15.32 -20.09 -1.70
N PHE A 118 15.55 -20.53 -2.94
CA PHE A 118 14.47 -20.87 -3.86
C PHE A 118 13.62 -22.04 -3.34
N ARG A 119 12.31 -21.83 -3.42
CA ARG A 119 11.26 -22.81 -3.17
C ARG A 119 10.33 -22.82 -4.37
N GLU A 120 9.99 -23.99 -4.88
CA GLU A 120 9.05 -24.10 -6.00
C GLU A 120 7.71 -23.45 -5.64
N SER A 121 7.03 -22.88 -6.65
CA SER A 121 5.68 -22.29 -6.54
C SER A 121 5.51 -21.11 -5.56
N THR A 122 6.61 -20.49 -5.14
CA THR A 122 6.58 -19.34 -4.21
C THR A 122 6.38 -18.02 -4.96
N SER A 123 5.60 -17.11 -4.38
CA SER A 123 5.30 -15.77 -4.93
C SER A 123 6.57 -14.90 -4.98
N SER A 124 6.57 -13.83 -5.78
CA SER A 124 7.73 -12.94 -5.88
C SER A 124 8.02 -12.25 -4.55
N GLU A 125 6.97 -11.89 -3.83
CA GLU A 125 6.96 -11.25 -2.53
C GLU A 125 7.60 -12.15 -1.49
N ASP A 126 7.12 -13.40 -1.40
CA ASP A 126 7.67 -14.38 -0.48
C ASP A 126 9.16 -14.61 -0.77
N LEU A 127 9.58 -14.70 -2.04
CA LEU A 127 11.00 -14.86 -2.39
C LEU A 127 11.88 -13.67 -1.93
N VAL A 128 11.33 -12.46 -1.92
CA VAL A 128 12.04 -11.25 -1.47
C VAL A 128 12.07 -11.16 0.06
N PHE A 129 10.96 -11.48 0.72
CA PHE A 129 10.75 -11.28 2.15
C PHE A 129 11.01 -12.53 2.99
N ALA A 130 11.34 -13.68 2.41
CA ALA A 130 11.62 -14.91 3.14
C ALA A 130 13.09 -15.07 3.55
N ASP A 131 13.30 -15.71 4.70
CA ASP A 131 14.58 -16.25 5.13
C ASP A 131 14.86 -17.65 4.51
N LYS A 132 16.00 -18.24 4.86
CA LYS A 132 16.38 -19.60 4.42
C LYS A 132 15.42 -20.71 4.87
N TYR A 133 14.68 -20.47 5.94
CA TYR A 133 13.69 -21.39 6.50
C TYR A 133 12.27 -21.09 5.99
N GLY A 134 12.11 -20.03 5.18
CA GLY A 134 10.88 -19.49 4.64
C GLY A 134 9.95 -18.88 5.67
N HIS A 135 10.52 -18.45 6.79
CA HIS A 135 9.85 -17.50 7.67
C HIS A 135 10.08 -16.09 7.13
N VAL A 136 9.25 -15.16 7.57
CA VAL A 136 9.39 -13.75 7.23
C VAL A 136 10.71 -13.21 7.78
N LEU A 137 11.53 -12.66 6.89
CA LEU A 137 12.78 -11.99 7.23
C LEU A 137 12.46 -10.55 7.66
N LYS A 138 12.45 -10.32 8.97
CA LYS A 138 12.25 -8.98 9.53
C LYS A 138 13.53 -8.14 9.41
N GLY A 139 13.36 -6.83 9.27
CA GLY A 139 14.45 -5.85 9.32
C GLY A 139 14.33 -4.77 8.25
N ASN A 140 15.45 -4.11 8.00
CA ASN A 140 15.51 -2.98 7.08
C ASN A 140 15.73 -3.44 5.64
N TYR A 141 14.79 -3.10 4.78
CA TYR A 141 14.87 -3.27 3.34
C TYR A 141 15.18 -1.93 2.68
N LEU A 142 16.03 -1.96 1.66
CA LEU A 142 16.33 -0.79 0.84
C LEU A 142 16.06 -1.10 -0.62
N PHE A 143 14.97 -0.55 -1.15
CA PHE A 143 14.68 -0.61 -2.58
C PHE A 143 15.42 0.49 -3.29
N LEU A 144 16.18 0.10 -4.31
CA LEU A 144 17.02 0.95 -5.14
C LEU A 144 16.49 0.93 -6.57
N VAL A 145 16.05 2.08 -7.06
CA VAL A 145 15.61 2.24 -8.44
C VAL A 145 16.59 3.14 -9.16
N ASN A 146 17.27 2.59 -10.16
CA ASN A 146 18.24 3.31 -10.98
C ASN A 146 17.70 3.47 -12.39
N LEU A 147 17.69 4.71 -12.87
CA LEU A 147 17.47 5.03 -14.28
C LEU A 147 18.81 5.43 -14.90
N TYR A 148 19.26 4.64 -15.86
CA TYR A 148 20.47 4.89 -16.64
C TYR A 148 20.09 5.55 -17.96
N GLY A 149 20.60 6.75 -18.21
CA GLY A 149 20.39 7.48 -19.46
C GLY A 149 21.68 8.09 -19.99
N ILE A 150 21.68 8.40 -21.28
CA ILE A 150 22.79 9.06 -21.97
C ILE A 150 22.62 10.58 -21.81
N GLU A 151 23.72 11.30 -21.59
CA GLU A 151 23.77 12.77 -21.61
C GLU A 151 22.77 13.50 -20.69
N ASN A 152 22.33 12.85 -19.60
CA ASN A 152 21.43 13.44 -18.60
C ASN A 152 20.05 13.83 -19.15
N HIS A 153 19.61 13.22 -20.26
CA HIS A 153 18.25 13.36 -20.77
C HIS A 153 17.22 12.51 -20.00
N ALA A 154 17.65 11.55 -19.17
CA ALA A 154 16.75 10.70 -18.41
C ALA A 154 16.70 11.09 -16.92
N LYS A 155 15.50 11.41 -16.43
CA LYS A 155 15.24 11.75 -15.03
C LYS A 155 13.95 11.12 -14.56
N ILE A 156 13.94 10.62 -13.33
CA ILE A 156 12.69 10.26 -12.64
C ILE A 156 12.11 11.55 -12.03
N ILE A 157 10.93 11.97 -12.48
CA ILE A 157 10.23 13.16 -11.99
C ILE A 157 9.60 12.87 -10.64
N ASP A 158 8.85 11.78 -10.58
CA ASP A 158 8.10 11.35 -9.42
C ASP A 158 8.11 9.83 -9.35
N SER A 159 8.09 9.30 -8.14
CA SER A 159 7.99 7.87 -7.93
C SER A 159 7.54 7.56 -6.52
N LYS A 160 6.75 6.50 -6.40
CA LYS A 160 6.29 5.95 -5.14
C LYS A 160 6.48 4.45 -5.12
N LEU A 161 6.81 3.94 -3.94
CA LEU A 161 6.84 2.52 -3.64
C LEU A 161 5.67 2.21 -2.72
N ILE A 162 4.83 1.27 -3.14
CA ILE A 162 3.66 0.82 -2.40
C ILE A 162 3.92 -0.61 -1.97
N LEU A 163 3.85 -0.86 -0.67
CA LEU A 163 3.90 -2.21 -0.11
C LEU A 163 2.48 -2.62 0.28
N GLY A 164 1.93 -3.60 -0.41
CA GLY A 164 0.60 -4.13 -0.17
C GLY A 164 0.50 -4.86 1.16
N GLY A 165 -0.16 -4.26 2.13
CA GLY A 165 -0.49 -4.92 3.40
C GLY A 165 -1.79 -5.71 3.37
N LYS A 166 -2.00 -6.47 4.44
CA LYS A 166 -3.27 -7.12 4.82
C LYS A 166 -4.12 -6.21 5.72
N ALA A 167 -3.49 -5.20 6.33
CA ALA A 167 -4.14 -4.13 7.08
C ALA A 167 -4.07 -2.78 6.35
N PHE A 168 -5.13 -1.98 6.39
CA PHE A 168 -5.21 -0.68 5.74
C PHE A 168 -6.09 0.30 6.55
N GLY A 169 -5.61 1.51 6.79
CA GLY A 169 -6.38 2.57 7.45
C GLY A 169 -6.89 2.23 8.86
N ILE A 170 -7.62 3.17 9.47
CA ILE A 170 -8.21 2.98 10.81
C ILE A 170 -9.43 2.06 10.77
N MET A 171 -10.13 1.96 9.63
CA MET A 171 -11.34 1.15 9.50
C MET A 171 -11.19 -0.04 8.55
N GLY A 172 -10.05 -0.22 7.90
CA GLY A 172 -9.90 -1.26 6.89
C GLY A 172 -10.36 -0.79 5.50
N THR A 173 -10.42 -1.75 4.60
CA THR A 173 -11.00 -1.62 3.26
C THR A 173 -12.22 -2.51 3.13
N ASP A 174 -13.08 -2.20 2.16
CA ASP A 174 -14.17 -3.08 1.75
C ASP A 174 -13.67 -4.27 0.90
N GLU A 175 -14.59 -5.11 0.42
CA GLU A 175 -14.29 -6.26 -0.44
C GLU A 175 -13.64 -5.86 -1.78
N LEU A 176 -13.82 -4.60 -2.22
CA LEU A 176 -13.22 -4.04 -3.42
C LEU A 176 -11.92 -3.26 -3.13
N ARG A 177 -11.35 -3.42 -1.93
CA ARG A 177 -10.13 -2.74 -1.45
C ARG A 177 -10.23 -1.21 -1.43
N ARG A 178 -11.44 -0.64 -1.41
CA ARG A 178 -11.64 0.79 -1.23
C ARG A 178 -11.64 1.13 0.26
N ASP A 179 -11.10 2.29 0.61
CA ASP A 179 -11.08 2.78 1.98
C ASP A 179 -12.52 2.93 2.54
N LEU A 180 -12.80 2.22 3.63
CA LEU A 180 -14.10 2.25 4.31
C LEU A 180 -14.38 3.60 4.97
N ILE A 181 -13.34 4.29 5.43
CA ILE A 181 -13.49 5.55 6.16
C ILE A 181 -14.15 6.62 5.30
N VAL A 182 -13.85 6.63 4.00
CA VAL A 182 -14.43 7.60 3.06
C VAL A 182 -15.94 7.41 2.97
N GLY A 183 -16.41 6.16 2.81
CA GLY A 183 -17.84 5.87 2.79
C GLY A 183 -18.53 6.23 4.10
N LEU A 184 -17.88 5.95 5.23
CA LEU A 184 -18.43 6.27 6.55
C LEU A 184 -18.51 7.77 6.80
N LEU A 185 -17.49 8.54 6.44
CA LEU A 185 -17.47 10.00 6.61
C LEU A 185 -18.58 10.70 5.82
N TRP A 186 -18.93 10.20 4.64
CA TRP A 186 -20.01 10.77 3.83
C TRP A 186 -21.41 10.31 4.28
N GLY A 187 -21.57 9.06 4.72
CA GLY A 187 -22.88 8.51 5.08
C GLY A 187 -23.32 8.76 6.52
N THR A 188 -22.38 8.73 7.47
CA THR A 188 -22.69 8.75 8.92
C THR A 188 -23.35 10.03 9.39
N PRO A 189 -22.92 11.24 8.98
CA PRO A 189 -23.53 12.47 9.48
C PRO A 189 -25.02 12.57 9.17
N LEU A 190 -25.43 12.17 7.96
CA LEU A 190 -26.84 12.20 7.56
C LEU A 190 -27.67 11.14 8.30
N ALA A 191 -27.17 9.92 8.39
CA ALA A 191 -27.83 8.84 9.13
C ALA A 191 -28.01 9.20 10.61
N LEU A 192 -26.97 9.77 11.23
CA LEU A 192 -27.00 10.24 12.61
C LEU A 192 -28.01 11.37 12.82
N LEU A 193 -28.08 12.33 11.88
CA LEU A 193 -29.04 13.43 11.95
C LEU A 193 -30.49 12.95 11.90
N ILE A 194 -30.81 12.01 11.01
CA ILE A 194 -32.14 11.41 10.91
C ILE A 194 -32.46 10.64 12.19
N GLY A 195 -31.54 9.79 12.65
CA GLY A 195 -31.71 9.00 13.88
C GLY A 195 -31.99 9.87 15.10
N ILE A 196 -31.20 10.94 15.30
CA ILE A 196 -31.40 11.89 16.40
C ILE A 196 -32.73 12.64 16.25
N SER A 197 -33.08 13.08 15.04
CA SER A 197 -34.32 13.82 14.79
C SER A 197 -35.56 12.96 15.08
N VAL A 198 -35.57 11.71 14.62
CA VAL A 198 -36.66 10.76 14.87
C VAL A 198 -36.74 10.41 16.36
N ALA A 199 -35.60 10.18 17.02
CA ALA A 199 -35.56 9.91 18.45
C ALA A 199 -36.20 11.06 19.25
N ILE A 200 -35.77 12.30 19.01
CA ILE A 200 -36.32 13.49 19.68
C ILE A 200 -37.82 13.64 19.37
N GLY A 201 -38.22 13.52 18.11
CA GLY A 201 -39.62 13.63 17.70
C GLY A 201 -40.51 12.57 18.38
N SER A 202 -40.04 11.33 18.44
CA SER A 202 -40.77 10.22 19.08
C SER A 202 -40.97 10.43 20.58
N VAL A 203 -39.95 10.93 21.28
CA VAL A 203 -40.02 11.22 22.72
C VAL A 203 -41.00 12.35 23.00
N VAL A 204 -40.99 13.42 22.20
CA VAL A 204 -41.92 14.55 22.36
C VAL A 204 -43.37 14.10 22.16
N VAL A 205 -43.65 13.39 21.06
CA VAL A 205 -45.00 12.88 20.78
C VAL A 205 -45.43 11.88 21.85
N GLY A 206 -44.56 10.94 22.21
CA GLY A 206 -44.82 9.96 23.26
C GLY A 206 -45.13 10.60 24.61
N LEU A 207 -44.43 11.68 24.97
CA LEU A 207 -44.66 12.42 26.22
C LEU A 207 -46.00 13.16 26.21
N ILE A 208 -46.38 13.77 25.09
CA ILE A 208 -47.70 14.42 24.94
C ILE A 208 -48.83 13.40 25.12
N TYR A 209 -48.77 12.26 24.40
CA TYR A 209 -49.77 11.20 24.53
C TYR A 209 -49.75 10.52 25.90
N GLY A 210 -48.57 10.34 26.50
CA GLY A 210 -48.40 9.80 27.85
C GLY A 210 -49.06 10.69 28.91
N VAL A 211 -48.82 12.00 28.87
CA VAL A 211 -49.46 12.95 29.78
C VAL A 211 -50.97 12.99 29.57
N TYR A 212 -51.42 13.05 28.31
CA TYR A 212 -52.85 13.08 27.98
C TYR A 212 -53.58 11.83 28.48
N SER A 213 -53.03 10.64 28.22
CA SER A 213 -53.60 9.38 28.66
C SER A 213 -53.56 9.22 30.19
N GLY A 214 -52.48 9.66 30.85
CA GLY A 214 -52.38 9.67 32.31
C GLY A 214 -53.44 10.56 32.98
N PHE A 215 -53.74 11.72 32.38
CA PHE A 215 -54.79 12.61 32.88
C PHE A 215 -56.20 12.05 32.64
N LYS A 216 -56.47 11.51 31.44
CA LYS A 216 -57.79 10.95 31.07
C LYS A 216 -58.06 9.59 31.73
N GLY A 217 -57.03 8.78 31.99
CA GLY A 217 -57.14 7.47 32.64
C GLY A 217 -57.69 7.53 34.07
N LYS A 218 -57.43 8.62 34.80
CA LYS A 218 -58.04 8.85 36.13
C LYS A 218 -59.57 8.99 36.10
N LYS A 219 -60.17 9.25 34.93
CA LYS A 219 -61.62 9.42 34.77
C LYS A 219 -62.37 8.11 34.55
N LEU A 220 -61.69 7.04 34.14
CA LEU A 220 -62.28 5.70 33.92
C LEU A 220 -62.19 4.77 35.13
N MET A 221 -61.27 5.03 36.07
CA MET A 221 -61.10 4.23 37.30
C MET A 221 -62.03 4.67 38.44
N LYS A 222 -62.86 5.70 38.22
CA LYS A 222 -64.00 6.08 39.08
C LYS A 222 -65.30 5.62 38.42
N LEU A 223 -65.57 4.32 38.51
CA LEU A 223 -66.89 3.72 38.28
C LEU A 223 -66.99 2.50 39.19
#